data_AF-A0A8S9MFB1-F1
#
_entry.id   AF-A0A8S9MFB1-F1
#
_cell.length_a   1.000
_cell.length_b   1.000
_cell.length_c   1.000
_cell.angle_alpha   90.00
_cell.angle_beta   90.00
_cell.angle_gamma   90.00
#
_symmetry.space_group_name_H-M   'P 1'
#
loop_
_entity.id
_entity.type
_entity.pdbx_description
1 polymer ?
#
loop_
_entity_poly.entity_id
_entity_poly.type
_entity_poly.pdbx_seq_one_letter_code
_entity_poly.pdbx_strand_id
1 'polypeptide(L)'
;MSQLITGNSIPLSEVYWSLVNKADKKFSKIRDLPFYERSRYENYFFKVFKVYTQLWKFQQENRQKLVEAGLKRWEIGEIASRIAQLYYGHYMRTSDAGYLAESYVFYEAILTREYFKDGLFQDLNIANKQLRFLARFLMVCLVLGRREMVHQLVEQFRRLIDECKRTFQFVCLIREEGPG
;
A
#
# COMPACT_ATOMS: atom_id res chain seq x y z
N MET A 1 50.98 -6.13 -0.93
CA MET A 1 49.90 -5.15 -1.12
C MET A 1 48.59 -5.91 -1.15
N SER A 2 47.76 -5.66 -0.15
CA SER A 2 46.62 -6.46 0.26
C SER A 2 45.52 -6.51 -0.80
N GLN A 3 45.12 -7.72 -1.17
CA GLN A 3 43.90 -7.97 -1.95
C GLN A 3 42.70 -7.48 -1.12
N LEU A 4 41.96 -6.49 -1.64
CA LEU A 4 40.67 -6.10 -1.09
C LEU A 4 39.63 -7.11 -1.57
N ILE A 5 39.25 -7.98 -0.65
CA ILE A 5 38.10 -8.88 -0.75
C ILE A 5 36.86 -8.00 -0.91
N THR A 6 36.31 -7.93 -2.13
CA THR A 6 34.94 -7.47 -2.36
C THR A 6 34.01 -8.49 -1.72
N GLY A 7 33.68 -8.23 -0.45
CA GLY A 7 32.67 -8.98 0.27
C GLY A 7 31.36 -8.95 -0.52
N ASN A 8 30.87 -10.14 -0.87
CA ASN A 8 29.60 -10.42 -1.52
C ASN A 8 28.42 -10.00 -0.61
N SER A 9 28.27 -8.70 -0.33
CA SER A 9 27.11 -8.16 0.38
C SER A 9 26.03 -7.86 -0.64
N ILE A 10 24.95 -8.66 -0.60
CA ILE A 10 23.75 -8.41 -1.40
C ILE A 10 23.32 -6.95 -1.17
N PRO A 11 23.10 -6.15 -2.23
CA PRO A 11 22.66 -4.77 -2.10
C PRO A 11 21.44 -4.66 -1.18
N LEU A 12 21.44 -3.67 -0.29
CA LEU A 12 20.36 -3.49 0.70
C LEU A 12 18.98 -3.33 0.03
N SER A 13 18.95 -2.74 -1.16
CA SER A 13 17.77 -2.64 -2.02
C SER A 13 17.26 -4.02 -2.48
N GLU A 14 18.14 -4.94 -2.84
CA GLU A 14 17.76 -6.29 -3.27
C GLU A 14 17.17 -7.11 -2.12
N VAL A 15 17.76 -7.00 -0.92
CA VAL A 15 17.18 -7.59 0.31
C VAL A 15 15.78 -7.04 0.57
N TYR A 16 15.60 -5.73 0.46
CA TYR A 16 14.30 -5.08 0.61
C TYR A 16 13.28 -5.60 -0.40
N TRP A 17 13.60 -5.62 -1.70
CA TRP A 17 12.71 -6.08 -2.75
C TRP A 17 12.36 -7.58 -2.62
N SER A 18 13.31 -8.39 -2.17
CA SER A 18 13.06 -9.80 -1.84
C SER A 18 12.05 -9.94 -0.69
N LEU A 19 12.18 -9.12 0.36
CA LEU A 19 11.23 -9.09 1.48
C LEU A 19 9.84 -8.63 1.04
N VAL A 20 9.74 -7.59 0.20
CA VAL A 20 8.47 -7.12 -0.39
C VAL A 20 7.79 -8.25 -1.17
N ASN A 21 8.52 -8.87 -2.10
CA ASN A 21 7.99 -9.97 -2.91
C ASN A 21 7.52 -11.16 -2.06
N LYS A 22 8.25 -11.48 -0.99
CA LYS A 22 7.88 -12.53 -0.04
C LYS A 22 6.62 -12.16 0.74
N ALA A 23 6.49 -10.91 1.16
CA ALA A 23 5.32 -10.39 1.87
C ALA A 23 4.08 -10.43 0.96
N ASP A 24 4.19 -9.97 -0.28
CA ASP A 24 3.08 -9.90 -1.23
C ASP A 24 2.57 -11.28 -1.68
N LYS A 25 3.49 -12.25 -1.87
CA LYS A 25 3.11 -13.65 -2.12
C LYS A 25 2.28 -14.24 -0.97
N LYS A 26 2.61 -13.88 0.27
CA LYS A 26 1.86 -14.30 1.47
C LYS A 26 0.54 -13.53 1.58
N PHE A 27 0.56 -12.22 1.32
CA PHE A 27 -0.64 -11.40 1.33
C PHE A 27 -1.69 -11.89 0.34
N SER A 28 -1.28 -12.26 -0.87
CA SER A 28 -2.24 -12.75 -1.87
C SER A 28 -2.96 -14.02 -1.38
N LYS A 29 -2.22 -14.94 -0.77
CA LYS A 29 -2.76 -16.19 -0.21
C LYS A 29 -3.74 -15.98 0.95
N ILE A 30 -3.55 -14.95 1.79
CA ILE A 30 -4.47 -14.69 2.91
C ILE A 30 -5.77 -14.04 2.45
N ARG A 31 -5.69 -13.19 1.43
CA ARG A 31 -6.85 -12.53 0.83
C ARG A 31 -7.77 -13.55 0.17
N ASP A 32 -7.21 -14.56 -0.48
CA ASP A 32 -7.96 -15.56 -1.22
C ASP A 32 -8.47 -16.71 -0.32
N LEU A 33 -8.22 -16.66 1.00
CA LEU A 33 -8.59 -17.73 1.94
C LEU A 33 -10.05 -17.61 2.42
N PRO A 34 -10.85 -18.70 2.37
CA PRO A 34 -12.26 -18.68 2.77
C PRO A 34 -12.51 -18.26 4.24
N PHE A 35 -13.71 -17.78 4.52
CA PHE A 35 -14.09 -17.30 5.85
C PHE A 35 -14.26 -18.42 6.89
N TYR A 36 -14.58 -19.65 6.46
CA TYR A 36 -14.88 -20.77 7.35
C TYR A 36 -13.65 -21.46 7.96
N GLU A 37 -12.43 -21.24 7.44
CA GLU A 37 -11.19 -21.85 7.98
C GLU A 37 -10.51 -20.96 9.04
N ARG A 38 -11.22 -20.64 10.13
CA ARG A 38 -10.77 -19.65 11.14
C ARG A 38 -9.39 -19.94 11.74
N SER A 39 -9.13 -21.17 12.18
CA SER A 39 -7.82 -21.55 12.77
C SER A 39 -6.67 -21.53 11.77
N ARG A 40 -6.92 -21.92 10.51
CA ARG A 40 -5.90 -21.85 9.45
C ARG A 40 -5.60 -20.39 9.07
N TYR A 41 -6.64 -19.55 9.02
CA TYR A 41 -6.50 -18.11 8.77
C TYR A 41 -5.65 -17.44 9.84
N GLU A 42 -5.94 -17.64 11.13
CA GLU A 42 -5.21 -16.99 12.23
C GLU A 42 -3.71 -17.32 12.20
N ASN A 43 -3.37 -18.61 12.05
CA ASN A 43 -1.99 -19.05 11.91
C ASN A 43 -1.29 -18.41 10.69
N TYR A 44 -2.01 -18.23 9.59
CA TYR A 44 -1.48 -17.61 8.40
C TYR A 44 -1.34 -16.09 8.55
N PHE A 45 -2.31 -15.45 9.21
CA PHE A 45 -2.32 -14.03 9.55
C PHE A 45 -1.07 -13.64 10.32
N PHE A 46 -0.76 -14.32 11.43
CA PHE A 46 0.45 -14.01 12.21
C PHE A 46 1.73 -14.19 11.40
N LYS A 47 1.77 -15.16 10.47
CA LYS A 47 2.92 -15.35 9.56
C LYS A 47 3.06 -14.21 8.57
N VAL A 48 1.97 -13.72 7.98
CA VAL A 48 1.99 -12.61 7.03
C VAL A 48 2.33 -11.31 7.76
N PHE A 49 1.65 -11.05 8.87
CA PHE A 49 1.85 -9.89 9.72
C PHE A 49 3.31 -9.76 10.17
N LYS A 50 3.90 -10.85 10.69
CA LYS A 50 5.31 -10.87 11.09
C LYS A 50 6.26 -10.45 9.97
N VAL A 51 6.04 -10.91 8.74
CA VAL A 51 6.88 -10.54 7.59
C VAL A 51 6.70 -9.05 7.24
N TYR A 52 5.48 -8.53 7.25
CA TYR A 52 5.24 -7.11 7.01
C TYR A 52 5.80 -6.22 8.12
N THR A 53 5.70 -6.59 9.39
CA THR A 53 6.31 -5.83 10.49
C THR A 53 7.83 -5.81 10.38
N GLN A 54 8.45 -6.94 10.00
CA GLN A 54 9.89 -7.01 9.73
C GLN A 54 10.29 -6.11 8.55
N LEU A 55 9.53 -6.16 7.45
CA LEU A 55 9.73 -5.30 6.28
C LEU A 55 9.59 -3.81 6.65
N TRP A 56 8.57 -3.45 7.42
CA TRP A 56 8.32 -2.08 7.87
C TRP A 56 9.44 -1.56 8.76
N LYS A 57 9.94 -2.39 9.69
CA LYS A 57 11.08 -2.05 10.53
C LYS A 57 12.37 -1.88 9.71
N PHE A 58 12.65 -2.82 8.81
CA PHE A 58 13.81 -2.77 7.92
C PHE A 58 13.82 -1.51 7.06
N GLN A 59 12.64 -1.14 6.53
CA GLN A 59 12.44 0.08 5.74
C GLN A 59 12.71 1.34 6.56
N GLN A 60 12.24 1.41 7.80
CA GLN A 60 12.47 2.57 8.67
C GLN A 60 13.95 2.74 9.04
N GLU A 61 14.64 1.65 9.37
CA GLU A 61 16.06 1.68 9.77
C GLU A 61 16.99 2.06 8.60
N ASN A 62 16.64 1.68 7.37
CA ASN A 62 17.49 1.86 6.18
C ASN A 62 16.91 2.85 5.17
N ARG A 63 15.97 3.70 5.59
CA ARG A 63 15.20 4.57 4.70
C ARG A 63 16.07 5.42 3.77
N GLN A 64 17.11 6.05 4.30
CA GLN A 64 17.96 6.95 3.55
C GLN A 64 18.68 6.23 2.40
N LYS A 65 19.30 5.08 2.69
CA LYS A 65 19.94 4.21 1.70
C LYS A 65 18.97 3.66 0.67
N LEU A 66 17.74 3.34 1.08
CA LEU A 66 16.71 2.86 0.15
C LEU A 66 16.25 3.97 -0.81
N VAL A 67 16.09 5.21 -0.33
CA VAL A 67 15.74 6.36 -1.16
C VAL A 67 16.87 6.68 -2.14
N GLU A 68 18.13 6.62 -1.70
CA GLU A 68 19.31 6.74 -2.57
C GLU A 68 19.36 5.64 -3.64
N ALA A 69 18.92 4.43 -3.29
CA ALA A 69 18.80 3.31 -4.23
C ALA A 69 17.56 3.39 -5.15
N GLY A 70 16.77 4.47 -5.06
CA GLY A 70 15.64 4.74 -5.96
C GLY A 70 14.24 4.41 -5.42
N LEU A 71 14.11 4.05 -4.14
CA LEU A 71 12.80 3.79 -3.51
C LEU A 71 11.89 5.02 -3.59
N LYS A 72 10.71 4.85 -4.18
CA LYS A 72 9.71 5.89 -4.35
C LYS A 72 8.81 6.00 -3.11
N ARG A 73 8.26 7.20 -2.89
CA ARG A 73 7.35 7.48 -1.77
C ARG A 73 6.08 6.63 -1.84
N TRP A 74 5.53 6.43 -3.04
CA TRP A 74 4.30 5.65 -3.22
C TRP A 74 4.49 4.17 -2.87
N GLU A 75 5.69 3.62 -3.02
CA GLU A 75 6.02 2.22 -2.67
C GLU A 75 5.95 2.01 -1.15
N ILE A 76 6.38 3.00 -0.36
CA ILE A 76 6.20 3.00 1.10
C ILE A 76 4.71 3.06 1.45
N GLY A 77 3.95 3.89 0.74
CA GLY A 77 2.50 3.98 0.89
C GLY A 77 1.78 2.66 0.59
N GLU A 78 2.26 1.87 -0.38
CA GLU A 78 1.72 0.55 -0.67
C GLU A 78 1.91 -0.43 0.49
N ILE A 79 3.11 -0.49 1.06
CA ILE A 79 3.39 -1.37 2.20
C ILE A 79 2.50 -0.98 3.40
N ALA A 80 2.40 0.32 3.70
CA ALA A 80 1.52 0.81 4.75
C ALA A 80 0.05 0.44 4.48
N SER A 81 -0.40 0.56 3.23
CA SER A 81 -1.76 0.18 2.82
C SER A 81 -2.01 -1.32 2.97
N ARG A 82 -1.00 -2.17 2.72
CA ARG A 82 -1.09 -3.62 2.95
C ARG A 82 -1.18 -3.97 4.43
N ILE A 83 -0.41 -3.30 5.29
CA ILE A 83 -0.50 -3.47 6.75
C ILE A 83 -1.89 -3.08 7.26
N ALA A 84 -2.42 -1.93 6.82
CA ALA A 84 -3.78 -1.53 7.14
C ALA A 84 -4.83 -2.57 6.68
N GLN A 85 -4.67 -3.12 5.47
CA GLN A 85 -5.55 -4.18 4.97
C GLN A 85 -5.52 -5.45 5.85
N LEU A 86 -4.35 -5.82 6.39
CA LEU A 86 -4.24 -6.95 7.31
C LEU A 86 -5.02 -6.68 8.60
N TYR A 87 -4.86 -5.49 9.17
CA TYR A 87 -5.59 -5.08 10.37
C TYR A 87 -7.11 -5.09 10.16
N TYR A 88 -7.59 -4.44 9.09
CA TYR A 88 -9.01 -4.43 8.75
C TYR A 88 -9.55 -5.84 8.47
N GLY A 89 -8.79 -6.67 7.74
CA GLY A 89 -9.18 -8.05 7.45
C GLY A 89 -9.27 -8.92 8.70
N HIS A 90 -8.41 -8.67 9.69
CA HIS A 90 -8.48 -9.35 10.99
C HIS A 90 -9.69 -8.86 11.81
N TYR A 91 -9.93 -7.55 11.84
CA TYR A 91 -11.14 -6.96 12.45
C TYR A 91 -12.42 -7.57 11.88
N MET A 92 -12.53 -7.77 10.56
CA MET A 92 -13.71 -8.38 9.95
C MET A 92 -14.02 -9.80 10.45
N ARG A 93 -13.04 -10.51 11.02
CA ARG A 93 -13.22 -11.88 11.53
C ARG A 93 -13.33 -11.95 13.05
N THR A 94 -12.72 -11.02 13.78
CA THR A 94 -12.74 -11.00 15.25
C THR A 94 -13.72 -10.01 15.83
N SER A 95 -14.13 -9.01 15.04
CA SER A 95 -14.91 -7.84 15.46
C SER A 95 -14.23 -7.01 16.55
N ASP A 96 -12.92 -7.16 16.73
CA ASP A 96 -12.15 -6.41 17.73
C ASP A 96 -11.79 -5.01 17.20
N ALA A 97 -12.40 -4.00 17.81
CA ALA A 97 -12.27 -2.59 17.45
C ALA A 97 -10.82 -2.07 17.56
N GLY A 98 -9.94 -2.70 18.34
CA GLY A 98 -8.53 -2.34 18.41
C GLY A 98 -7.85 -2.43 17.05
N TYR A 99 -8.08 -3.52 16.32
CA TYR A 99 -7.52 -3.68 14.98
C TYR A 99 -8.12 -2.70 13.95
N LEU A 100 -9.39 -2.32 14.12
CA LEU A 100 -10.00 -1.30 13.28
C LEU A 100 -9.35 0.07 13.50
N ALA A 101 -9.07 0.43 14.76
CA ALA A 101 -8.36 1.66 15.11
C ALA A 101 -6.93 1.67 14.55
N GLU A 102 -6.19 0.57 14.66
CA GLU A 102 -4.87 0.43 14.05
C GLU A 102 -4.92 0.60 12.53
N SER A 103 -5.89 -0.03 11.85
CA SER A 103 -6.07 0.17 10.41
C SER A 103 -6.31 1.63 10.04
N TYR A 104 -7.07 2.36 10.85
CA TYR A 104 -7.33 3.79 10.64
C TYR A 104 -6.04 4.60 10.76
N VAL A 105 -5.22 4.37 11.80
CA VAL A 105 -3.95 5.09 12.00
C VAL A 105 -3.02 4.93 10.80
N PHE A 106 -2.91 3.73 10.25
CA PHE A 106 -2.11 3.52 9.04
C PHE A 106 -2.68 4.26 7.83
N TYR A 107 -3.99 4.21 7.61
CA TYR A 107 -4.60 4.90 6.47
C TYR A 107 -4.54 6.43 6.58
N GLU A 108 -4.77 6.97 7.78
CA GLU A 108 -4.60 8.40 8.06
C GLU A 108 -3.15 8.83 7.83
N ALA A 109 -2.18 8.08 8.35
CA ALA A 109 -0.76 8.38 8.11
C ALA A 109 -0.40 8.37 6.62
N ILE A 110 -1.03 7.51 5.81
CA ILE A 110 -0.81 7.49 4.37
C ILE A 110 -1.36 8.76 3.71
N LEU A 111 -2.58 9.17 4.11
CA LEU A 111 -3.22 10.38 3.61
C LEU A 111 -2.41 11.63 3.99
N THR A 112 -2.09 11.80 5.27
CA THR A 112 -1.38 12.98 5.81
C THR A 112 0.02 13.15 5.22
N ARG A 113 0.73 12.06 4.95
CA ARG A 113 2.08 12.10 4.38
C ARG A 113 2.10 12.19 2.85
N GLU A 114 0.92 12.20 2.23
CA GLU A 114 0.71 12.34 0.80
C GLU A 114 1.57 11.37 -0.04
N TYR A 115 1.69 10.09 0.37
CA TYR A 115 2.60 9.14 -0.29
C TYR A 115 2.31 8.93 -1.78
N PHE A 116 1.08 9.19 -2.23
CA PHE A 116 0.64 9.01 -3.61
C PHE A 116 0.69 10.29 -4.47
N LYS A 117 1.05 11.45 -3.91
CA LYS A 117 1.00 12.75 -4.61
C LYS A 117 1.82 12.78 -5.90
N ASP A 118 3.02 12.23 -5.85
CA ASP A 118 3.96 12.26 -6.98
C ASP A 118 3.61 11.25 -8.08
N GLY A 119 2.80 10.23 -7.77
CA GLY A 119 2.49 9.14 -8.69
C GLY A 119 1.28 9.38 -9.58
N LEU A 120 0.41 10.33 -9.21
CA LEU A 120 -0.84 10.62 -9.90
C LEU A 120 -0.64 11.08 -11.36
N PHE A 121 0.42 11.86 -11.60
CA PHE A 121 0.74 12.41 -12.91
C PHE A 121 1.68 11.52 -13.74
N GLN A 122 2.22 10.45 -13.15
CA GLN A 122 3.24 9.61 -13.79
C GLN A 122 2.66 8.33 -14.40
N ASP A 123 1.70 7.68 -13.73
CA ASP A 123 1.17 6.39 -14.19
C ASP A 123 -0.28 6.18 -13.71
N LEU A 124 -1.17 5.83 -14.65
CA LEU A 124 -2.56 5.46 -14.39
C LEU A 124 -2.67 4.28 -13.41
N ASN A 125 -1.68 3.38 -13.39
CA ASN A 125 -1.64 2.30 -12.41
C ASN A 125 -1.53 2.83 -10.99
N ILE A 126 -0.76 3.89 -10.75
CA ILE A 126 -0.61 4.49 -9.42
C ILE A 126 -1.90 5.20 -9.02
N ALA A 127 -2.53 5.93 -9.93
CA ALA A 127 -3.86 6.52 -9.70
C ALA A 127 -4.90 5.44 -9.31
N ASN A 128 -4.92 4.30 -10.01
CA ASN A 128 -5.77 3.15 -9.66
C ASN A 128 -5.46 2.54 -8.29
N LYS A 129 -4.19 2.57 -7.86
CA LYS A 129 -3.82 2.13 -6.50
C LYS A 129 -4.28 3.13 -5.45
N GLN A 130 -4.17 4.43 -5.73
CA GLN A 130 -4.66 5.50 -4.85
C GLN A 130 -6.18 5.47 -4.71
N LEU A 131 -6.94 5.29 -5.80
CA LEU A 131 -8.39 5.08 -5.76
C LEU A 131 -8.74 3.88 -4.87
N ARG A 132 -8.08 2.74 -5.08
CA ARG A 132 -8.27 1.53 -4.27
C ARG A 132 -7.95 1.75 -2.79
N PHE A 133 -6.94 2.56 -2.48
CA PHE A 133 -6.62 2.96 -1.11
C PHE A 133 -7.72 3.84 -0.51
N LEU A 134 -8.12 4.92 -1.19
CA LEU A 134 -9.15 5.84 -0.71
C LEU A 134 -10.49 5.13 -0.48
N ALA A 135 -10.91 4.25 -1.38
CA ALA A 135 -12.13 3.46 -1.23
C ALA A 135 -12.10 2.56 0.03
N ARG A 136 -10.94 1.95 0.33
CA ARG A 136 -10.78 1.14 1.55
C ARG A 136 -10.74 1.99 2.81
N PHE A 137 -10.08 3.15 2.74
CA PHE A 137 -10.04 4.06 3.88
C PHE A 137 -11.43 4.60 4.22
N LEU A 138 -12.23 4.95 3.19
CA LEU A 138 -13.64 5.31 3.34
C LEU A 138 -14.42 4.25 4.10
N MET A 139 -14.26 2.96 3.76
CA MET A 139 -14.91 1.86 4.48
C MET A 139 -14.52 1.84 5.97
N VAL A 140 -13.24 2.02 6.29
CA VAL A 140 -12.78 2.07 7.70
C VAL A 140 -13.36 3.27 8.43
N CYS A 141 -13.36 4.46 7.83
CA CYS A 141 -13.95 5.67 8.41
C CYS A 141 -15.46 5.56 8.64
N LEU A 142 -16.17 4.92 7.71
CA LEU A 142 -17.61 4.66 7.84
C LEU A 142 -17.91 3.75 9.02
N VAL A 143 -17.15 2.65 9.16
CA VAL A 143 -17.34 1.70 10.28
C VAL A 143 -16.98 2.36 11.63
N LEU A 144 -15.96 3.22 11.67
CA LEU A 144 -15.60 3.98 12.87
C LEU A 144 -16.52 5.20 13.15
N GLY A 145 -17.43 5.54 12.25
CA GLY A 145 -18.33 6.70 12.41
C GLY A 145 -17.64 8.07 12.30
N ARG A 146 -16.46 8.16 11.66
CA ARG A 146 -15.69 9.41 11.49
C ARG A 146 -16.23 10.26 10.33
N ARG A 147 -17.40 10.89 10.50
CA ARG A 147 -18.11 11.60 9.42
C ARG A 147 -17.30 12.70 8.74
N GLU A 148 -16.58 13.52 9.50
CA GLU A 148 -15.73 14.59 8.95
C GLU A 148 -14.68 14.02 7.99
N MET A 149 -14.00 12.94 8.39
CA MET A 149 -13.02 12.27 7.55
C MET A 149 -13.66 11.64 6.32
N VAL A 150 -14.87 11.06 6.45
CA VAL A 150 -15.63 10.54 5.30
C VAL A 150 -15.90 11.65 4.28
N HIS A 151 -16.37 12.82 4.72
CA HIS A 151 -16.63 13.93 3.81
C HIS A 151 -15.37 14.39 3.07
N GLN A 152 -14.25 14.54 3.79
CA GLN A 152 -12.96 14.89 3.20
C GLN A 152 -12.50 13.85 2.17
N LEU A 153 -12.61 12.56 2.51
CA LEU A 153 -12.20 11.47 1.64
C LEU A 153 -13.08 11.34 0.40
N VAL A 154 -14.39 11.53 0.51
CA VAL A 154 -15.32 11.50 -0.64
C VAL A 154 -14.97 12.61 -1.63
N GLU A 155 -14.67 13.81 -1.13
CA GLU A 155 -14.28 14.93 -2.00
C GLU A 155 -12.95 14.66 -2.70
N GLN A 156 -11.94 14.12 -1.99
CA GLN A 156 -10.69 13.70 -2.64
C GLN A 156 -10.89 12.58 -3.65
N PHE A 157 -11.72 11.59 -3.32
CA PHE A 157 -12.03 10.48 -4.21
C PHE A 157 -12.71 10.96 -5.50
N ARG A 158 -13.66 11.90 -5.38
CA ARG A 158 -14.33 12.53 -6.53
C ARG A 158 -13.34 13.25 -7.43
N ARG A 159 -12.48 14.11 -6.86
CA ARG A 159 -11.43 14.82 -7.63
C ARG A 159 -10.53 13.86 -8.38
N LEU A 160 -10.09 12.79 -7.70
CA LEU A 160 -9.21 11.79 -8.29
C LEU A 160 -9.88 11.05 -9.46
N ILE A 161 -11.17 10.74 -9.35
CA ILE A 161 -11.95 10.15 -10.44
C ILE A 161 -12.05 11.13 -11.62
N ASP A 162 -12.33 12.40 -11.35
CA ASP A 162 -12.50 13.40 -12.41
C ASP A 162 -11.18 13.66 -13.14
N GLU A 163 -10.06 13.67 -12.43
CA GLU A 163 -8.72 13.70 -13.03
C GLU A 163 -8.46 12.47 -13.89
N CYS A 164 -8.75 11.26 -13.39
CA CYS A 164 -8.61 10.03 -14.19
C CYS A 164 -9.46 10.11 -15.47
N LYS A 165 -10.71 10.57 -15.40
CA LYS A 165 -11.59 10.74 -16.56
C LYS A 165 -11.00 11.70 -17.59
N ARG A 166 -10.45 12.85 -17.16
CA ARG A 166 -9.80 13.81 -18.06
C ARG A 166 -8.59 13.20 -18.75
N THR A 167 -7.74 12.47 -18.02
CA THR A 167 -6.60 11.75 -18.61
C THR A 167 -7.06 10.70 -19.62
N PHE A 168 -8.13 9.95 -19.32
CA PHE A 168 -8.71 8.99 -20.27
C PHE A 168 -9.26 9.67 -21.53
N GLN A 169 -9.99 10.78 -21.40
CA GLN A 169 -10.49 11.54 -22.54
C GLN A 169 -9.36 12.08 -23.41
N PHE A 170 -8.30 12.59 -22.78
CA PHE A 170 -7.12 13.12 -23.50
C PHE A 170 -6.36 12.03 -24.27
N VAL A 171 -6.18 10.84 -23.68
CA VAL A 171 -5.54 9.69 -24.36
C VAL A 171 -6.38 9.19 -25.54
N CYS A 172 -7.71 9.18 -25.42
CA CYS A 172 -8.59 8.82 -26.54
C CYS A 172 -8.52 9.83 -27.69
N LEU A 173 -8.46 11.14 -27.38
CA LEU A 173 -8.37 12.20 -28.40
C LEU A 173 -7.04 12.14 -29.18
N ILE A 174 -5.91 11.87 -28.52
CA ILE A 174 -4.62 11.73 -29.21
C ILE A 174 -4.57 10.48 -30.11
N ARG A 175 -5.32 9.43 -29.78
CA ARG A 175 -5.36 8.21 -30.59
C ARG A 175 -6.17 8.34 -31.88
N GLU A 176 -7.01 9.37 -32.01
CA GLU A 176 -7.68 9.70 -33.27
C GLU A 176 -6.85 10.61 -34.19
N GLU A 177 -5.74 11.18 -33.68
CA GLU A 177 -4.83 12.09 -34.39
C GLU A 177 -3.46 11.43 -34.68
N GLY A 178 -3.44 10.12 -34.98
CA GLY A 178 -2.22 9.39 -35.43
C GLY A 178 -2.01 9.50 -36.95
N PRO A 179 -0.76 9.56 -37.45
CA PRO A 179 -0.45 10.10 -38.78
C PRO A 179 -0.98 9.18 -39.89
N GLY A 180 -1.72 9.78 -40.84
CA GLY A 180 -2.00 9.20 -42.15
C GLY A 180 -0.76 9.13 -43.03
#